data_AF-A0A5J4L1N7-F1
#
_entry.id   AF-A0A5J4L1N7-F1
#
_cell.length_a   1.000
_cell.length_b   1.000
_cell.length_c   1.000
_cell.angle_alpha   90.00
_cell.angle_beta   90.00
_cell.angle_gamma   90.00
#
_symmetry.space_group_name_H-M   'P 1'
#
loop_
_entity.id
_entity.type
_entity.pdbx_description
1 polymer ?
#
loop_
_entity_poly.entity_id
_entity_poly.type
_entity_poly.pdbx_seq_one_letter_code
_entity_poly.pdbx_strand_id
1 'polypeptide(L)'
;MEPKKERYRRIRGAILKLLAHQHPGTLDDKVLYWLLDDLRYSCSDEEYESHIAYLAEERLMHVERRKTGGVEIRMFKISTKGLNVLDGFITDPGVDANF
;
A
#
# COMPACT_ATOMS: atom_id res chain seq x y z
N MET A 1 -0.57 10.86 20.72
CA MET A 1 -0.40 10.81 19.25
C MET A 1 -1.78 11.00 18.63
N GLU A 2 -1.90 11.82 17.58
CA GLU A 2 -3.20 12.19 17.01
C GLU A 2 -3.87 10.98 16.33
N PRO A 3 -5.12 10.59 16.67
CA PRO A 3 -5.74 9.35 16.19
C PRO A 3 -5.74 9.19 14.67
N LYS A 4 -5.86 10.30 13.93
CA LYS A 4 -5.82 10.32 12.47
C LYS A 4 -4.46 9.88 11.91
N LYS A 5 -3.36 10.35 12.51
CA LYS A 5 -2.00 10.00 12.07
C LYS A 5 -1.72 8.52 12.29
N GLU A 6 -2.19 7.98 13.41
CA GLU A 6 -2.03 6.56 13.71
C GLU A 6 -2.81 5.67 12.74
N ARG A 7 -4.07 6.02 12.44
CA ARG A 7 -4.85 5.32 11.40
C ARG A 7 -4.10 5.32 10.05
N TYR A 8 -3.52 6.45 9.65
CA TYR A 8 -2.81 6.56 8.38
C TYR A 8 -1.59 5.63 8.31
N ARG A 9 -0.82 5.53 9.41
CA ARG A 9 0.33 4.63 9.51
C ARG A 9 -0.07 3.17 9.37
N ARG A 10 -1.18 2.78 10.02
CA ARG A 10 -1.72 1.41 9.96
C ARG A 10 -2.23 1.05 8.56
N ILE A 11 -2.96 1.95 7.90
CA ILE A 11 -3.43 1.72 6.53
C ILE A 11 -2.26 1.50 5.58
N ARG A 12 -1.21 2.33 5.67
CA ARG A 12 0.00 2.18 4.87
C ARG A 12 0.72 0.87 5.15
N GLY A 13 0.81 0.46 6.42
CA GLY A 13 1.33 -0.86 6.78
C GLY A 13 0.49 -2.00 6.22
N ALA A 14 -0.85 -1.89 6.28
CA ALA A 14 -1.77 -2.88 5.72
C ALA A 14 -1.60 -3.02 4.20
N ILE A 15 -1.47 -1.92 3.47
CA ILE A 15 -1.17 -1.92 2.03
C ILE A 15 0.12 -2.70 1.76
N LEU A 16 1.21 -2.36 2.46
CA LEU A 16 2.48 -3.06 2.28
C LEU A 16 2.36 -4.56 2.60
N LYS A 17 1.70 -4.95 3.70
CA LYS A 17 1.49 -6.37 4.00
C LYS A 17 0.68 -7.07 2.90
N LEU A 18 -0.40 -6.48 2.40
CA LEU A 18 -1.19 -7.08 1.31
C LEU A 18 -0.34 -7.29 0.04
N LEU A 19 0.50 -6.31 -0.31
CA LEU A 19 1.42 -6.43 -1.44
C LEU A 19 2.52 -7.47 -1.18
N ALA A 20 2.99 -7.62 0.05
CA ALA A 20 3.97 -8.63 0.44
C ALA A 20 3.45 -10.06 0.25
N HIS A 21 2.16 -10.32 0.56
CA HIS A 21 1.54 -11.63 0.32
C HIS A 21 1.51 -12.01 -1.17
N GLN A 22 1.53 -11.03 -2.06
CA GLN A 22 1.56 -11.25 -3.51
C GLN A 22 2.98 -11.23 -4.09
N HIS A 23 4.01 -10.93 -3.30
CA HIS A 23 5.38 -10.86 -3.79
C HIS A 23 5.87 -12.22 -4.32
N PRO A 24 6.57 -12.28 -5.48
CA PRO A 24 7.09 -11.19 -6.31
C PRO A 24 6.12 -10.61 -7.36
N GLY A 25 4.86 -11.04 -7.33
CA GLY A 25 3.78 -10.59 -8.20
C GLY A 25 3.28 -9.17 -7.91
N THR A 26 2.18 -8.84 -8.57
CA THR A 26 1.52 -7.53 -8.53
C THR A 26 0.06 -7.68 -8.12
N LEU A 27 -0.48 -6.69 -7.41
CA LEU A 27 -1.89 -6.61 -7.06
C LEU A 27 -2.57 -5.50 -7.87
N ASP A 28 -3.78 -5.76 -8.35
CA ASP A 28 -4.61 -4.76 -9.03
C ASP A 28 -5.12 -3.70 -8.04
N ASP A 29 -5.19 -2.47 -8.49
CA ASP A 29 -5.60 -1.33 -7.69
C ASP A 29 -7.01 -1.46 -7.07
N LYS A 30 -7.98 -1.92 -7.85
CA LYS A 30 -9.35 -2.10 -7.35
C LYS A 30 -9.42 -3.24 -6.34
N VAL A 31 -8.64 -4.30 -6.57
CA VAL A 31 -8.55 -5.42 -5.61
C VAL A 31 -7.91 -4.96 -4.30
N LEU A 32 -6.84 -4.15 -4.36
CA LEU A 32 -6.22 -3.59 -3.16
C LEU A 32 -7.21 -2.71 -2.37
N TYR A 33 -7.93 -1.81 -3.05
CA TYR A 33 -8.95 -0.98 -2.42
C TYR A 33 -10.02 -1.81 -1.71
N TRP A 34 -10.52 -2.86 -2.37
CA TRP A 34 -11.50 -3.79 -1.79
C TRP A 34 -10.97 -4.56 -0.58
N LEU A 35 -9.72 -5.03 -0.62
CA LEU A 35 -9.11 -5.75 0.49
C LEU A 35 -8.92 -4.84 1.72
N LEU A 36 -8.64 -3.56 1.53
CA LEU A 36 -8.59 -2.60 2.65
C LEU A 36 -9.96 -2.44 3.30
N ASP A 37 -11.03 -2.36 2.52
CA ASP A 37 -12.40 -2.28 3.06
C ASP A 37 -12.77 -3.53 3.87
N ASP A 38 -12.44 -4.72 3.35
CA ASP A 38 -12.65 -6.00 4.04
C ASP A 38 -11.90 -6.07 5.39
N LEU A 39 -10.68 -5.53 5.43
CA LEU A 39 -9.88 -5.38 6.65
C LEU A 39 -10.35 -4.25 7.58
N ARG A 40 -11.51 -3.64 7.33
CA ARG A 40 -12.06 -2.50 8.09
C ARG A 40 -11.20 -1.23 8.03
N TYR A 41 -10.39 -1.10 6.99
CA TYR A 41 -9.62 0.10 6.64
C TYR A 41 -10.30 0.92 5.53
N SER A 42 -11.64 0.97 5.55
CA SER A 42 -12.44 1.79 4.65
C SER A 42 -11.94 3.24 4.62
N CYS A 43 -11.68 3.77 3.43
CA CYS A 43 -11.18 5.12 3.21
C CYS A 43 -11.83 5.75 1.97
N SER A 44 -11.90 7.09 1.92
CA SER A 44 -12.35 7.77 0.70
C SER A 44 -11.31 7.62 -0.42
N ASP A 45 -11.71 7.83 -1.66
CA ASP A 45 -10.79 7.81 -2.81
C ASP A 45 -9.60 8.74 -2.61
N GLU A 46 -9.83 9.95 -2.09
CA GLU A 46 -8.77 10.92 -1.78
C GLU A 46 -7.79 10.42 -0.71
N GLU A 47 -8.30 9.79 0.36
CA GLU A 47 -7.46 9.20 1.40
C GLU A 47 -6.62 8.04 0.84
N TYR A 48 -7.25 7.17 0.06
CA TYR A 48 -6.59 6.05 -0.58
C TYR A 48 -5.46 6.51 -1.52
N GLU A 49 -5.74 7.45 -2.42
CA GLU A 49 -4.73 8.03 -3.30
C GLU A 49 -3.58 8.69 -2.51
N SER A 50 -3.88 9.35 -1.39
CA SER A 50 -2.85 9.92 -0.52
C SER A 50 -1.93 8.85 0.08
N HIS A 51 -2.46 7.67 0.44
CA HIS A 51 -1.65 6.54 0.91
C HIS A 51 -0.77 5.96 -0.19
N ILE A 52 -1.34 5.73 -1.38
CA ILE A 52 -0.60 5.20 -2.53
C ILE A 52 0.51 6.16 -2.96
N ALA A 53 0.23 7.47 -3.05
CA ALA A 53 1.21 8.49 -3.39
C ALA A 53 2.38 8.49 -2.40
N TYR A 54 2.10 8.52 -1.09
CA TYR A 54 3.13 8.48 -0.06
C TYR A 54 4.03 7.24 -0.18
N LEU A 55 3.45 6.05 -0.30
CA LEU A 55 4.20 4.80 -0.38
C LEU A 55 5.06 4.71 -1.66
N ALA A 56 4.56 5.27 -2.77
CA ALA A 56 5.30 5.35 -4.03
C ALA A 56 6.45 6.37 -3.96
N GLU A 57 6.21 7.56 -3.41
CA GLU A 57 7.21 8.61 -3.21
C GLU A 57 8.35 8.14 -2.30
N GLU A 58 8.02 7.44 -1.22
CA GLU A 58 8.97 6.83 -0.30
C GLU A 58 9.64 5.56 -0.87
N ARG A 59 9.30 5.16 -2.11
CA ARG A 59 9.83 3.97 -2.79
C ARG A 59 9.59 2.67 -2.01
N LEU A 60 8.52 2.61 -1.21
CA LEU A 60 8.09 1.41 -0.49
C LEU A 60 7.27 0.47 -1.38
N MET A 61 6.74 0.99 -2.48
CA MET A 61 6.08 0.24 -3.53
C MET A 61 6.35 0.82 -4.92
N HIS A 62 6.00 0.06 -5.95
CA HIS A 62 6.03 0.46 -7.34
C HIS A 62 4.62 0.49 -7.90
N VAL A 63 4.36 1.48 -8.76
CA VAL A 63 3.13 1.61 -9.52
C VAL A 63 3.43 1.28 -10.98
N GLU A 64 2.79 0.23 -11.48
CA GLU A 64 2.85 -0.19 -12.87
C GLU A 64 1.53 0.16 -13.57
N ARG A 65 1.59 0.56 -14.84
CA ARG A 65 0.41 0.70 -15.69
C ARG A 65 0.50 -0.32 -16.81
N ARG A 66 -0.55 -1.13 -16.98
CA ARG A 66 -0.64 -2.12 -18.06
C ARG A 66 -1.78 -1.75 -18.98
N LYS A 67 -1.55 -1.84 -20.29
CA LYS A 67 -2.59 -1.66 -21.31
C LYS A 67 -2.97 -3.02 -21.89
N THR A 68 -4.25 -3.37 -21.80
CA THR A 68 -4.81 -4.60 -22.36
C THR A 68 -6.14 -4.26 -23.02
N GLY A 69 -6.31 -4.66 -24.30
CA GLY A 69 -7.58 -4.48 -25.01
C GLY A 69 -8.09 -3.03 -25.09
N GLY A 70 -7.19 -2.04 -25.05
CA GLY A 70 -7.54 -0.61 -25.03
C GLY A 70 -7.83 -0.03 -23.63
N VAL A 71 -7.78 -0.86 -22.58
CA VAL A 71 -7.98 -0.44 -21.19
C VAL A 71 -6.64 -0.33 -20.48
N GLU A 72 -6.44 0.73 -19.71
CA GLU A 72 -5.29 0.89 -18.82
C GLU A 72 -5.67 0.49 -17.40
N ILE A 73 -4.88 -0.40 -16.79
CA ILE A 73 -5.05 -0.84 -15.39
C ILE A 73 -3.81 -0.46 -14.58
N ARG A 74 -4.03 -0.07 -13.32
CA ARG A 74 -2.99 0.26 -12.35
C ARG A 74 -2.71 -0.98 -11.50
N MET A 75 -1.44 -1.38 -11.46
CA MET A 75 -0.95 -2.53 -10.71
C MET A 75 0.10 -2.06 -9.71
N PHE A 76 0.18 -2.75 -8.58
CA PHE A 76 1.07 -2.41 -7.48
C PHE A 76 1.97 -3.56 -7.10
N LYS A 77 3.22 -3.25 -6.75
CA LYS A 77 4.20 -4.22 -6.29
C LYS A 77 4.96 -3.66 -5.10
N ILE A 78 5.15 -4.46 -4.05
CA ILE A 78 6.02 -4.07 -2.95
C ILE A 78 7.48 -3.99 -3.42
N SER A 79 8.21 -2.97 -2.98
CA SER A 79 9.65 -2.87 -3.23
C SER A 79 10.45 -3.64 -2.17
N THR A 80 11.75 -3.85 -2.42
CA THR A 80 12.65 -4.38 -1.38
C THR A 80 12.71 -3.47 -0.15
N LYS A 81 12.62 -2.15 -0.33
CA LYS A 81 12.56 -1.20 0.80
C LYS A 81 11.27 -1.40 1.62
N GLY A 82 10.14 -1.63 0.95
CA GLY A 82 8.87 -1.97 1.60
C GLY A 82 8.95 -3.26 2.41
N LEU A 83 9.53 -4.32 1.85
CA LEU A 83 9.78 -5.58 2.57
C LEU A 83 10.67 -5.36 3.81
N ASN A 84 11.77 -4.62 3.66
CA ASN A 84 12.66 -4.30 4.79
C ASN A 84 11.95 -3.52 5.91
N VAL A 85 10.95 -2.68 5.58
CA VAL A 85 10.14 -1.99 6.59
C VAL A 85 9.23 -2.98 7.32
N LEU A 86 8.61 -3.93 6.61
CA LEU A 86 7.77 -4.96 7.24
C LEU A 86 8.59 -5.92 8.11
N ASP A 87 9.79 -6.29 7.67
CA ASP A 87 10.69 -7.20 8.37
C ASP A 87 11.42 -6.52 9.56
N GLY A 88 11.24 -5.22 9.73
CA GLY A 88 11.86 -4.45 10.82
C GLY A 88 13.36 -4.15 10.63
N PHE A 89 13.91 -4.38 9.43
CA PHE A 89 15.27 -3.96 9.09
C PHE A 89 15.39 -2.44 8.95
N ILE A 90 14.30 -1.75 8.59
CA ILE A 90 14.22 -0.29 8.43
C ILE A 90 12.95 0.20 9.11
N THR A 91 13.04 1.33 9.81
CA THR A 91 11.86 2.01 10.38
C THR A 91 11.42 3.17 9.50
N ASP A 92 10.11 3.28 9.26
CA ASP A 92 9.50 4.42 8.58
C ASP A 92 8.46 5.09 9.50
N PRO A 93 8.56 6.40 9.77
CA PRO A 93 7.65 7.08 10.71
C PRO A 93 6.22 7.17 10.17
N GLY A 94 6.02 7.07 8.86
CA GLY A 94 4.72 7.11 8.20
C GLY A 94 4.07 5.75 8.04
N VAL A 95 4.72 4.66 8.49
CA VAL A 95 4.20 3.29 8.43
C VAL A 95 4.15 2.70 9.83
N ASP A 96 3.10 1.92 10.09
CA ASP A 96 3.04 1.02 11.23
C ASP A 96 2.66 -0.36 10.71
N ALA A 97 3.61 -1.31 10.80
CA ALA A 97 3.43 -2.69 10.37
C ALA A 97 3.10 -3.63 11.55
N ASN A 98 2.96 -3.11 12.78
CA ASN A 98 2.64 -3.90 13.95
C ASN A 98 1.14 -3.94 14.15
N PHE A 99 0.51 -4.96 13.59
CA PHE A 99 -0.90 -5.27 13.77
C PHE A 99 -1.06 -6.79 13.71
#